data_AF-A0A820G2Z1-F1
#
_entry.id   AF-A0A820G2Z1-F1
#
_cell.length_a   1.000
_cell.length_b   1.000
_cell.length_c   1.000
_cell.angle_alpha   90.00
_cell.angle_beta   90.00
_cell.angle_gamma   90.00
#
_symmetry.space_group_name_H-M   'P 1'
#
loop_
_entity.id
_entity.type
_entity.pdbx_description
1 polymer ?
#
loop_
_entity_poly.entity_id
_entity_poly.type
_entity_poly.pdbx_seq_one_letter_code
_entity_poly.pdbx_strand_id
1 'polypeptide(L)'
;PTVEKLLLGADPQLIGEKDEANQYVKPDWFLFLDEISDEGLSATDDEFKRYFNRFDSIFQYENREQKCIVTPSDNDVGKEYYGDKQPILRQRFRNYFDQTIALYRQNDIEYLKLDLDMFESYVDDKRAAIMKQTQNRSLSSSFRIVLNHWPSLTHSARFVKPFINELEPNLILNGDSHHFYIFLYDRINMKTRILAREYLLQPFFSIDLNQNSFIYEISVPTCSYRMGVIRIGYIVLLLDSCMI
;
A
#
# COMPACT_ATOMS: atom_id res chain seq x y z
N PRO A 1 -3.45 26.28 -1.94
CA PRO A 1 -2.82 24.95 -2.13
C PRO A 1 -3.21 24.03 -0.98
N THR A 2 -3.98 22.99 -1.27
CA THR A 2 -4.38 22.00 -0.27
C THR A 2 -3.34 20.89 -0.32
N VAL A 3 -2.47 20.83 0.70
CA VAL A 3 -1.50 19.73 0.85
C VAL A 3 -2.23 18.56 1.47
N GLU A 4 -2.25 17.43 0.77
CA GLU A 4 -2.81 16.18 1.28
C GLU A 4 -1.72 15.40 2.04
N LYS A 5 -2.01 15.03 3.28
CA LYS A 5 -1.04 14.41 4.20
C LYS A 5 -1.42 12.97 4.44
N LEU A 6 -0.51 12.06 4.11
CA LEU A 6 -0.68 10.63 4.31
C LEU A 6 0.31 10.15 5.36
N LEU A 7 -0.18 9.33 6.30
CA LEU A 7 0.66 8.62 7.25
C LEU A 7 0.65 7.14 6.90
N LEU A 8 1.83 6.62 6.54
CA LEU A 8 2.01 5.27 6.02
C LEU A 8 2.69 4.39 7.05
N GLY A 9 2.18 3.18 7.26
CA GLY A 9 2.82 2.15 8.09
C GLY A 9 2.71 0.76 7.46
N ALA A 10 3.66 -0.11 7.79
CA ALA A 10 3.65 -1.54 7.48
C ALA A 10 3.83 -2.36 8.77
N ASP A 11 3.30 -3.58 8.77
CA ASP A 11 3.32 -4.55 9.89
C ASP A 11 2.87 -3.96 11.25
N PRO A 12 1.65 -3.43 11.36
CA PRO A 12 1.18 -2.69 12.53
C PRO A 12 0.80 -3.61 13.71
N GLN A 13 1.77 -4.38 14.22
CA GLN A 13 1.51 -5.43 15.21
C GLN A 13 1.63 -4.96 16.66
N LEU A 14 2.10 -3.75 16.89
CA LEU A 14 2.45 -3.23 18.21
C LEU A 14 2.03 -1.78 18.43
N ILE A 15 1.88 -1.45 19.71
CA ILE A 15 1.59 -0.12 20.22
C ILE A 15 2.93 0.60 20.41
N GLY A 16 3.10 1.78 19.82
CA GLY A 16 4.28 2.59 20.12
C GLY A 16 4.20 4.03 19.66
N GLU A 17 3.98 4.26 18.36
CA GLU A 17 4.32 5.57 17.79
C GLU A 17 3.22 6.20 16.92
N LYS A 18 2.12 5.47 16.67
CA LYS A 18 1.03 5.98 15.81
C LYS A 18 0.38 7.22 16.39
N ASP A 19 0.12 7.27 17.69
CA ASP A 19 -0.56 8.42 18.30
C ASP A 19 0.30 9.68 18.29
N GLU A 20 1.61 9.55 18.53
CA GLU A 20 2.54 10.67 18.43
C GLU A 20 2.65 11.17 16.98
N ALA A 21 2.83 10.26 16.02
CA ALA A 21 2.86 10.59 14.60
C ALA A 21 1.53 11.22 14.14
N ASN A 22 0.39 10.68 14.59
CA ASN A 22 -0.94 11.21 14.29
C ASN A 22 -1.13 12.62 14.85
N GLN A 23 -0.77 12.86 16.11
CA GLN A 23 -0.91 14.16 16.75
C GLN A 23 -0.04 15.22 16.08
N TYR A 24 1.18 14.84 15.67
CA TYR A 24 2.11 15.73 15.00
C TYR A 24 1.68 16.05 13.56
N VAL A 25 1.35 15.02 12.76
CA VAL A 25 1.08 15.16 11.33
C VAL A 25 -0.36 15.58 11.06
N LYS A 26 -1.32 15.07 11.84
CA LYS A 26 -2.78 15.17 11.60
C LYS A 26 -3.12 14.79 10.16
N PRO A 27 -2.85 13.54 9.75
CA PRO A 27 -2.99 13.11 8.37
C PRO A 27 -4.45 13.06 7.94
N ASP A 28 -4.69 13.24 6.64
CA ASP A 28 -6.00 13.05 6.02
C ASP A 28 -6.32 11.56 5.85
N TRP A 29 -5.29 10.75 5.61
CA TRP A 29 -5.39 9.29 5.51
C TRP A 29 -4.29 8.57 6.29
N PHE A 30 -4.70 7.45 6.90
CA PHE A 30 -3.81 6.37 7.32
C PHE A 30 -3.80 5.26 6.29
N LEU A 31 -2.62 4.90 5.79
CA LEU A 31 -2.45 3.78 4.87
C LEU A 31 -1.61 2.70 5.56
N PHE A 32 -2.23 1.57 5.88
CA PHE A 32 -1.52 0.38 6.34
C PHE A 32 -1.31 -0.55 5.15
N LEU A 33 -0.04 -0.70 4.76
CA LEU A 33 0.31 -1.38 3.52
C LEU A 33 0.71 -2.84 3.73
N ASP A 34 0.65 -3.33 4.98
CA ASP A 34 1.10 -4.69 5.27
C ASP A 34 0.66 -5.33 6.59
N GLU A 35 0.84 -6.65 6.62
CA GLU A 35 0.83 -7.63 7.70
C GLU A 35 0.18 -7.17 9.01
N ILE A 36 -1.15 -7.19 9.02
CA ILE A 36 -1.93 -6.92 10.23
C ILE A 36 -1.61 -7.97 11.31
N SER A 37 -1.30 -9.20 10.88
CA SER A 37 -0.84 -10.29 11.75
C SER A 37 0.07 -11.28 11.01
N ASP A 38 1.20 -11.65 11.63
CA ASP A 38 2.10 -12.73 11.16
C ASP A 38 1.33 -14.06 10.96
N GLU A 39 0.42 -14.37 11.89
CA GLU A 39 -0.23 -15.67 11.98
C GLU A 39 -1.56 -15.75 11.21
N GLY A 40 -1.87 -14.75 10.37
CA GLY A 40 -3.17 -14.61 9.70
C GLY A 40 -3.56 -15.83 8.85
N LEU A 41 -2.60 -16.61 8.35
CA LEU A 41 -2.83 -17.82 7.55
C LEU A 41 -3.23 -19.04 8.37
N SER A 42 -2.60 -19.23 9.52
CA SER A 42 -2.80 -20.40 10.38
C SER A 42 -3.85 -20.14 11.47
N ALA A 43 -4.25 -18.88 11.65
CA ALA A 43 -5.24 -18.47 12.62
C ALA A 43 -6.63 -19.09 12.35
N THR A 44 -7.23 -19.58 13.42
CA THR A 44 -8.68 -19.80 13.54
C THR A 44 -9.44 -18.47 13.41
N ASP A 45 -10.74 -18.53 13.16
CA ASP A 45 -11.56 -17.31 13.06
C ASP A 45 -11.61 -16.51 14.37
N ASP A 46 -11.57 -17.20 15.52
CA ASP A 46 -11.49 -16.55 16.84
C ASP A 46 -10.13 -15.88 17.07
N GLU A 47 -9.04 -16.49 16.59
CA GLU A 47 -7.70 -15.86 16.62
C GLU A 47 -7.65 -14.62 15.73
N PHE A 48 -8.13 -14.73 14.49
CA PHE A 48 -8.18 -13.61 13.57
C PHE A 48 -9.02 -12.45 14.11
N LYS A 49 -10.17 -12.76 14.75
CA LYS A 49 -10.98 -11.76 15.44
C LYS A 49 -10.21 -11.07 16.57
N ARG A 50 -9.38 -11.79 17.34
CA ARG A 50 -8.54 -11.18 18.37
C ARG A 50 -7.49 -10.25 17.74
N TYR A 51 -6.89 -10.62 16.61
CA TYR A 51 -5.94 -9.77 15.91
C TYR A 51 -6.59 -8.51 15.37
N PHE A 52 -7.79 -8.63 14.79
CA PHE A 52 -8.60 -7.48 14.40
C PHE A 52 -8.92 -6.58 15.58
N ASN A 53 -9.45 -7.12 16.68
CA ASN A 53 -9.80 -6.32 17.86
C ASN A 53 -8.58 -5.60 18.44
N ARG A 54 -7.40 -6.25 18.42
CA ARG A 54 -6.14 -5.60 18.79
C ARG A 54 -5.85 -4.45 17.84
N PHE A 55 -5.82 -4.70 16.53
CA PHE A 55 -5.60 -3.66 15.53
C PHE A 55 -6.56 -2.48 15.71
N ASP A 56 -7.86 -2.74 15.83
CA ASP A 56 -8.87 -1.72 16.04
C ASP A 56 -8.65 -0.94 17.34
N SER A 57 -8.28 -1.62 18.44
CA SER A 57 -8.00 -0.93 19.70
C SER A 57 -6.83 0.06 19.61
N ILE A 58 -5.84 -0.22 18.75
CA ILE A 58 -4.64 0.62 18.59
C ILE A 58 -4.89 1.72 17.56
N PHE A 59 -5.50 1.36 16.43
CA PHE A 59 -5.60 2.25 15.28
C PHE A 59 -6.96 2.95 15.19
N GLN A 60 -7.93 2.56 16.01
CA GLN A 60 -9.30 3.06 16.06
C GLN A 60 -9.93 2.96 14.66
N TYR A 61 -9.85 1.78 14.05
CA TYR A 61 -10.21 1.55 12.66
C TYR A 61 -11.73 1.63 12.43
N GLU A 62 -12.55 1.01 13.28
CA GLU A 62 -14.01 1.04 13.20
C GLU A 62 -14.57 2.40 13.63
N ASN A 63 -14.05 2.96 14.72
CA ASN A 63 -14.46 4.26 15.28
C ASN A 63 -13.58 5.41 14.78
N ARG A 64 -13.27 5.39 13.49
CA ARG A 64 -12.30 6.31 12.90
C ARG A 64 -12.88 7.71 12.65
N GLU A 65 -12.27 8.73 13.24
CA GLU A 65 -12.45 10.12 12.77
C GLU A 65 -11.64 10.37 11.47
N GLN A 66 -10.49 9.70 11.33
CA GLN A 66 -9.60 9.79 10.17
C GLN A 66 -9.86 8.67 9.16
N LYS A 67 -9.65 8.93 7.86
CA LYS A 67 -9.84 7.89 6.85
C LYS A 67 -8.68 6.88 6.89
N CYS A 68 -8.98 5.59 6.70
CA CYS A 68 -7.98 4.54 6.75
C CYS A 68 -8.16 3.53 5.61
N ILE A 69 -7.08 3.16 4.95
CA ILE A 69 -7.03 2.06 3.97
C ILE A 69 -6.02 1.03 4.46
N VAL A 70 -6.42 -0.23 4.47
CA VAL A 70 -5.56 -1.36 4.81
C VAL A 70 -5.46 -2.29 3.61
N THR A 71 -4.27 -2.54 3.08
CA THR A 71 -4.09 -3.50 1.97
C THR A 71 -3.96 -4.93 2.50
N PRO A 72 -4.48 -5.94 1.79
CA PRO A 72 -4.30 -7.33 2.19
C PRO A 72 -2.86 -7.81 1.91
N SER A 73 -2.18 -8.35 2.92
CA SER A 73 -0.86 -8.98 2.74
C SER A 73 -0.94 -10.47 2.36
N ASP A 74 0.20 -11.07 2.07
CA ASP A 74 0.33 -12.51 1.93
C ASP A 74 -0.01 -13.29 3.21
N ASN A 75 0.28 -12.76 4.40
CA ASN A 75 -0.10 -13.33 5.69
C ASN A 75 -1.59 -13.15 6.03
N ASP A 76 -2.26 -12.15 5.44
CA ASP A 76 -3.69 -11.93 5.63
C ASP A 76 -4.58 -12.78 4.73
N VAL A 77 -4.22 -12.89 3.44
CA VAL A 77 -5.07 -13.54 2.41
C VAL A 77 -4.42 -14.73 1.71
N GLY A 78 -3.23 -15.14 2.16
CA GLY A 78 -2.41 -16.22 1.59
C GLY A 78 -1.63 -15.76 0.37
N LYS A 79 -0.34 -16.09 0.27
CA LYS A 79 0.47 -16.09 -0.99
C LYS A 79 1.90 -16.65 -0.83
N GLU A 80 2.53 -16.55 0.35
CA GLU A 80 3.97 -16.86 0.53
C GLU A 80 4.30 -18.36 0.38
N TYR A 81 3.50 -19.25 1.01
CA TYR A 81 3.82 -20.69 1.08
C TYR A 81 2.80 -21.63 0.44
N TYR A 82 1.54 -21.20 0.30
CA TYR A 82 0.44 -22.14 0.07
C TYR A 82 -0.11 -22.20 -1.34
N GLY A 83 0.37 -21.38 -2.29
CA GLY A 83 -0.08 -21.41 -3.70
C GLY A 83 -1.58 -21.16 -3.93
N ASP A 84 -2.40 -21.21 -2.89
CA ASP A 84 -3.84 -21.23 -2.96
C ASP A 84 -4.40 -19.90 -2.48
N LYS A 85 -5.01 -19.28 -3.48
CA LYS A 85 -5.86 -18.10 -3.47
C LYS A 85 -7.13 -18.39 -2.68
N GLN A 86 -7.03 -18.78 -1.41
CA GLN A 86 -8.18 -19.29 -0.67
C GLN A 86 -9.28 -18.22 -0.58
N PRO A 87 -10.44 -18.41 -1.25
CA PRO A 87 -11.53 -17.44 -1.22
C PRO A 87 -12.01 -17.16 0.20
N ILE A 88 -11.85 -18.14 1.09
CA ILE A 88 -12.17 -18.04 2.52
C ILE A 88 -11.28 -17.02 3.24
N LEU A 89 -9.97 -16.97 2.98
CA LEU A 89 -9.07 -16.00 3.62
C LEU A 89 -9.38 -14.58 3.15
N ARG A 90 -9.62 -14.38 1.85
CA ARG A 90 -10.07 -13.08 1.33
C ARG A 90 -11.42 -12.69 1.91
N GLN A 91 -12.35 -13.63 2.08
CA GLN A 91 -13.64 -13.35 2.69
C GLN A 91 -13.49 -12.97 4.17
N ARG A 92 -12.63 -13.68 4.90
CA ARG A 92 -12.31 -13.36 6.30
C ARG A 92 -11.74 -11.95 6.41
N PHE A 93 -10.74 -11.61 5.60
CA PHE A 93 -10.20 -10.25 5.54
C PHE A 93 -11.29 -9.22 5.26
N ARG A 94 -12.17 -9.47 4.26
CA ARG A 94 -13.26 -8.56 3.89
C ARG A 94 -14.30 -8.35 5.00
N ASN A 95 -14.46 -9.31 5.90
CA ASN A 95 -15.38 -9.17 7.03
C ASN A 95 -14.90 -8.10 8.05
N TYR A 96 -13.62 -7.72 7.98
CA TYR A 96 -12.97 -6.82 8.95
C TYR A 96 -12.34 -5.57 8.32
N PHE A 97 -11.81 -5.65 7.08
CA PHE A 97 -10.96 -4.61 6.47
C PHE A 97 -11.40 -4.14 5.07
N ASP A 98 -12.70 -4.18 4.80
CA ASP A 98 -13.32 -3.84 3.51
C ASP A 98 -12.85 -4.71 2.33
N GLN A 99 -13.29 -4.37 1.11
CA GLN A 99 -12.92 -5.09 -0.12
C GLN A 99 -11.41 -5.14 -0.33
N THR A 100 -10.90 -6.27 -0.83
CA THR A 100 -9.46 -6.45 -1.11
C THR A 100 -8.98 -5.65 -2.32
N ILE A 101 -9.89 -5.36 -3.27
CA ILE A 101 -9.68 -4.44 -4.39
C ILE A 101 -10.73 -3.34 -4.31
N ALA A 102 -10.31 -2.09 -4.23
CA ALA A 102 -11.22 -0.95 -4.07
C ALA A 102 -10.59 0.34 -4.60
N LEU A 103 -11.44 1.28 -5.02
CA LEU A 103 -11.03 2.60 -5.45
C LEU A 103 -11.63 3.65 -4.51
N TYR A 104 -10.76 4.38 -3.83
CA TYR A 104 -11.13 5.52 -2.99
C TYR A 104 -10.79 6.82 -3.70
N ARG A 105 -11.56 7.87 -3.42
CA ARG A 105 -11.33 9.21 -3.98
C ARG A 105 -11.35 10.26 -2.89
N GLN A 106 -10.40 11.17 -2.97
CA GLN A 106 -10.36 12.39 -2.18
C GLN A 106 -9.71 13.47 -3.04
N ASN A 107 -10.36 14.62 -3.15
CA ASN A 107 -9.95 15.68 -4.08
C ASN A 107 -9.78 15.10 -5.50
N ASP A 108 -8.70 15.46 -6.19
CA ASP A 108 -8.32 14.94 -7.51
C ASP A 108 -7.41 13.70 -7.43
N ILE A 109 -7.37 13.02 -6.27
CA ILE A 109 -6.54 11.85 -6.02
C ILE A 109 -7.38 10.57 -5.96
N GLU A 110 -6.96 9.57 -6.72
CA GLU A 110 -7.47 8.21 -6.71
C GLU A 110 -6.52 7.29 -5.95
N TYR A 111 -7.03 6.58 -4.93
CA TYR A 111 -6.30 5.54 -4.20
C TYR A 111 -6.83 4.18 -4.65
N LEU A 112 -6.07 3.49 -5.48
CA LEU A 112 -6.42 2.17 -6.00
C LEU A 112 -5.76 1.09 -5.12
N LYS A 113 -6.55 0.55 -4.19
CA LYS A 113 -6.18 -0.59 -3.35
C LYS A 113 -6.21 -1.87 -4.18
N LEU A 114 -5.12 -2.62 -4.16
CA LEU A 114 -4.94 -3.86 -4.90
C LEU A 114 -4.61 -5.04 -3.98
N ASP A 115 -4.82 -6.23 -4.54
CA ASP A 115 -4.53 -7.53 -3.94
C ASP A 115 -3.73 -8.34 -4.97
N LEU A 116 -2.57 -7.81 -5.37
CA LEU A 116 -1.62 -8.48 -6.28
C LEU A 116 -0.52 -9.19 -5.46
N ASP A 117 0.26 -10.01 -6.12
CA ASP A 117 1.29 -10.86 -5.52
C ASP A 117 2.45 -11.13 -6.47
N MET A 118 3.49 -11.78 -5.94
CA MET A 118 4.76 -11.95 -6.64
C MET A 118 4.64 -12.80 -7.92
N PHE A 119 3.64 -13.68 -8.00
CA PHE A 119 3.51 -14.71 -9.04
C PHE A 119 2.61 -14.27 -10.20
N GLU A 120 2.82 -13.06 -10.70
CA GLU A 120 2.14 -12.48 -11.86
C GLU A 120 0.60 -12.48 -11.74
N SER A 121 0.01 -12.25 -10.56
CA SER A 121 -1.45 -12.32 -10.39
C SER A 121 -2.27 -11.20 -11.05
N TYR A 122 -1.65 -10.35 -11.85
CA TYR A 122 -2.39 -9.44 -12.74
C TYR A 122 -2.94 -10.19 -13.97
N VAL A 123 -3.78 -11.19 -13.71
CA VAL A 123 -4.40 -12.07 -14.71
C VAL A 123 -5.90 -12.22 -14.44
N ASP A 124 -6.64 -12.50 -15.50
CA ASP A 124 -8.06 -12.90 -15.54
C ASP A 124 -8.96 -12.17 -14.54
N ASP A 125 -9.39 -12.85 -13.48
CA ASP A 125 -10.40 -12.36 -12.54
C ASP A 125 -9.95 -11.15 -11.73
N LYS A 126 -8.68 -11.10 -11.30
CA LYS A 126 -8.16 -9.95 -10.54
C LYS A 126 -8.07 -8.74 -11.44
N ARG A 127 -7.55 -8.91 -12.65
CA ARG A 127 -7.50 -7.84 -13.66
C ARG A 127 -8.92 -7.34 -13.97
N ALA A 128 -9.87 -8.23 -14.19
CA ALA A 128 -11.28 -7.87 -14.42
C ALA A 128 -11.89 -7.10 -13.23
N ALA A 129 -11.62 -7.53 -12.00
CA ALA A 129 -12.08 -6.82 -10.79
C ALA A 129 -11.47 -5.42 -10.68
N ILE A 130 -10.19 -5.25 -11.00
CA ILE A 130 -9.52 -3.95 -11.03
C ILE A 130 -10.12 -3.06 -12.12
N MET A 131 -10.30 -3.58 -13.33
CA MET A 131 -10.91 -2.85 -14.44
C MET A 131 -12.35 -2.42 -14.13
N LYS A 132 -13.12 -3.23 -13.41
CA LYS A 132 -14.47 -2.85 -12.95
C LYS A 132 -14.44 -1.62 -12.03
N GLN A 133 -13.39 -1.46 -11.21
CA GLN A 133 -13.23 -0.27 -10.36
C GLN A 133 -12.82 0.97 -11.16
N THR A 134 -12.04 0.79 -12.23
CA THR A 134 -11.43 1.90 -13.00
C THR A 134 -12.17 2.25 -14.29
N GLN A 135 -13.19 1.48 -14.71
CA GLN A 135 -13.90 1.64 -15.98
C GLN A 135 -14.55 3.02 -16.19
N ASN A 136 -14.96 3.69 -15.12
CA ASN A 136 -15.65 4.98 -15.16
C ASN A 136 -14.71 6.15 -14.83
N ARG A 137 -13.39 6.01 -15.08
CA ARG A 137 -12.44 7.08 -14.82
C ARG A 137 -12.80 8.31 -15.64
N SER A 138 -12.90 9.46 -14.99
CA SER A 138 -13.07 10.75 -15.68
C SER A 138 -11.87 10.99 -16.60
N LEU A 139 -12.12 11.60 -17.76
CA LEU A 139 -11.07 12.06 -18.69
C LEU A 139 -10.26 13.22 -18.11
N SER A 140 -10.77 13.91 -17.08
CA SER A 140 -9.99 14.85 -16.29
C SER A 140 -9.05 14.04 -15.39
N SER A 141 -7.75 14.07 -15.69
CA SER A 141 -6.72 13.22 -15.09
C SER A 141 -6.68 13.35 -13.56
N SER A 142 -7.26 12.37 -12.84
CA SER A 142 -7.01 12.19 -11.43
C SER A 142 -5.61 11.60 -11.21
N PHE A 143 -4.87 12.16 -10.27
CA PHE A 143 -3.60 11.62 -9.80
C PHE A 143 -3.85 10.27 -9.14
N ARG A 144 -3.23 9.19 -9.61
CA ARG A 144 -3.50 7.84 -9.11
C ARG A 144 -2.35 7.29 -8.28
N ILE A 145 -2.66 6.97 -7.05
CA ILE A 145 -1.80 6.25 -6.12
C ILE A 145 -2.29 4.79 -6.08
N VAL A 146 -1.42 3.88 -6.47
CA VAL A 146 -1.69 2.44 -6.34
C VAL A 146 -1.12 1.94 -5.01
N LEU A 147 -1.94 1.21 -4.26
CA LEU A 147 -1.58 0.62 -2.97
C LEU A 147 -1.59 -0.90 -3.13
N ASN A 148 -0.45 -1.55 -2.94
CA ASN A 148 -0.35 -3.00 -3.01
C ASN A 148 0.70 -3.48 -2.00
N HIS A 149 0.49 -4.61 -1.34
CA HIS A 149 1.47 -5.12 -0.38
C HIS A 149 2.82 -5.48 -1.03
N TRP A 150 2.80 -6.23 -2.15
CA TRP A 150 4.01 -6.64 -2.88
C TRP A 150 4.58 -5.52 -3.77
N PRO A 151 5.93 -5.42 -3.92
CA PRO A 151 6.55 -4.46 -4.82
C PRO A 151 6.19 -4.77 -6.27
N SER A 152 5.61 -3.80 -6.99
CA SER A 152 5.05 -4.00 -8.32
C SER A 152 6.06 -3.79 -9.44
N LEU A 153 7.01 -2.86 -9.28
CA LEU A 153 7.95 -2.45 -10.35
C LEU A 153 9.18 -3.35 -10.43
N THR A 154 9.43 -4.22 -9.45
CA THR A 154 10.57 -5.15 -9.47
C THR A 154 10.28 -6.46 -10.21
N HIS A 155 9.04 -6.63 -10.70
CA HIS A 155 8.59 -7.78 -11.48
C HIS A 155 9.12 -7.82 -12.92
N SER A 156 8.81 -8.94 -13.60
CA SER A 156 9.10 -9.12 -15.02
C SER A 156 8.46 -8.02 -15.86
N ALA A 157 9.10 -7.66 -16.99
CA ALA A 157 8.52 -6.69 -17.93
C ALA A 157 7.15 -7.12 -18.48
N ARG A 158 6.86 -8.43 -18.49
CA ARG A 158 5.58 -9.00 -18.89
C ARG A 158 4.44 -8.61 -17.93
N PHE A 159 4.74 -8.49 -16.64
CA PHE A 159 3.80 -7.98 -15.64
C PHE A 159 3.76 -6.45 -15.62
N VAL A 160 4.93 -5.81 -15.52
CA VAL A 160 5.04 -4.37 -15.29
C VAL A 160 4.41 -3.55 -16.42
N LYS A 161 4.60 -3.97 -17.68
CA LYS A 161 4.10 -3.23 -18.85
C LYS A 161 2.55 -3.12 -18.90
N PRO A 162 1.77 -4.21 -18.88
CA PRO A 162 0.31 -4.10 -18.85
C PRO A 162 -0.19 -3.43 -17.57
N PHE A 163 0.42 -3.70 -16.42
CA PHE A 163 0.07 -3.05 -15.16
C PHE A 163 0.17 -1.52 -15.25
N ILE A 164 1.30 -1.00 -15.75
CA ILE A 164 1.52 0.43 -15.91
C ILE A 164 0.58 1.04 -16.96
N ASN A 165 0.40 0.37 -18.10
CA ASN A 165 -0.39 0.90 -19.21
C ASN A 165 -1.88 0.96 -18.90
N GLU A 166 -2.40 0.03 -18.12
CA GLU A 166 -3.83 -0.06 -17.82
C GLU A 166 -4.21 0.72 -16.56
N LEU A 167 -3.33 0.71 -15.55
CA LEU A 167 -3.60 1.41 -14.30
C LEU A 167 -3.10 2.84 -14.32
N GLU A 168 -2.16 3.20 -15.20
CA GLU A 168 -1.59 4.54 -15.31
C GLU A 168 -1.25 5.17 -13.94
N PRO A 169 -0.46 4.49 -13.09
CA PRO A 169 -0.13 5.02 -11.78
C PRO A 169 0.81 6.22 -11.89
N ASN A 170 0.60 7.20 -11.00
CA ASN A 170 1.55 8.30 -10.76
C ASN A 170 2.52 7.93 -9.62
N LEU A 171 2.04 7.18 -8.64
CA LEU A 171 2.81 6.70 -7.48
C LEU A 171 2.32 5.31 -7.08
N ILE A 172 3.23 4.46 -6.64
CA ILE A 172 2.93 3.14 -6.07
C ILE A 172 3.48 3.09 -4.65
N LEU A 173 2.71 2.55 -3.71
CA LEU A 173 3.12 2.34 -2.33
C LEU A 173 2.96 0.86 -1.97
N ASN A 174 3.95 0.29 -1.25
CA ASN A 174 3.95 -1.09 -0.79
C ASN A 174 4.56 -1.27 0.62
N GLY A 175 4.45 -2.46 1.21
CA GLY A 175 4.91 -2.74 2.59
C GLY A 175 5.89 -3.92 2.75
N ASP A 176 5.92 -4.85 1.79
CA ASP A 176 6.46 -6.23 1.95
C ASP A 176 7.89 -6.33 2.47
N SER A 177 8.76 -5.38 2.09
CA SER A 177 10.19 -5.55 2.34
C SER A 177 10.63 -5.33 3.78
N HIS A 178 9.73 -4.86 4.66
CA HIS A 178 10.01 -4.33 6.02
C HIS A 178 11.00 -3.15 6.08
N HIS A 179 11.60 -2.80 4.95
CA HIS A 179 12.65 -1.81 4.80
C HIS A 179 12.18 -0.64 3.92
N PHE A 180 12.77 0.52 4.14
CA PHE A 180 12.50 1.67 3.28
C PHE A 180 13.26 1.57 1.97
N TYR A 181 12.52 1.65 0.85
CA TYR A 181 13.06 1.79 -0.50
C TYR A 181 12.28 2.82 -1.32
N ILE A 182 12.99 3.52 -2.20
CA ILE A 182 12.38 4.22 -3.34
C ILE A 182 12.89 3.56 -4.61
N PHE A 183 11.99 2.93 -5.37
CA PHE A 183 12.25 2.42 -6.71
C PHE A 183 11.83 3.45 -7.75
N LEU A 184 12.60 3.52 -8.83
CA LEU A 184 12.32 4.33 -10.01
C LEU A 184 12.22 3.42 -11.22
N TYR A 185 11.05 3.38 -11.86
CA TYR A 185 10.86 2.74 -13.14
C TYR A 185 10.97 3.75 -14.27
N ASP A 186 11.86 3.49 -15.21
CA ASP A 186 12.02 4.24 -16.45
C ASP A 186 11.13 3.62 -17.53
N ARG A 187 10.12 4.38 -17.99
CA ARG A 187 9.16 3.91 -19.00
C ARG A 187 9.77 3.71 -20.38
N ILE A 188 10.84 4.44 -20.71
CA ILE A 188 11.51 4.37 -22.02
C ILE A 188 12.38 3.12 -22.06
N ASN A 189 13.21 2.95 -21.04
CA ASN A 189 14.16 1.83 -20.96
C ASN A 189 13.52 0.55 -20.40
N MET A 190 12.30 0.64 -19.86
CA MET A 190 11.57 -0.44 -19.20
C MET A 190 12.40 -1.11 -18.10
N LYS A 191 13.06 -0.30 -17.27
CA LYS A 191 13.97 -0.76 -16.22
C LYS A 191 13.66 -0.10 -14.89
N THR A 192 13.75 -0.90 -13.84
CA THR A 192 13.64 -0.45 -12.44
C THR A 192 15.02 -0.32 -11.84
N ARG A 193 15.24 0.76 -11.07
CA ARG A 193 16.44 0.94 -10.24
C ARG A 193 16.07 1.44 -8.86
N ILE A 194 16.91 1.15 -7.88
CA ILE A 194 16.77 1.68 -6.52
C ILE A 194 17.34 3.11 -6.52
N LEU A 195 16.51 4.09 -6.18
CA LEU A 195 16.89 5.49 -6.01
C LEU A 195 17.34 5.77 -4.57
N ALA A 196 16.64 5.21 -3.59
CA ALA A 196 16.96 5.37 -2.19
C ALA A 196 16.70 4.10 -1.37
N ARG A 197 17.41 3.98 -0.25
CA ARG A 197 17.24 2.94 0.77
C ARG A 197 17.57 3.49 2.16
N GLU A 198 17.07 2.85 3.21
CA GLU A 198 17.17 3.25 4.64
C GLU A 198 18.58 3.68 5.14
N TYR A 199 19.67 3.21 4.52
CA TYR A 199 21.05 3.55 4.92
C TYR A 199 21.54 4.91 4.41
N LEU A 200 20.80 5.54 3.50
CA LEU A 200 21.10 6.89 3.04
C LEU A 200 20.57 7.84 4.10
N LEU A 201 21.46 8.56 4.80
CA LEU A 201 21.21 9.43 5.97
C LEU A 201 20.25 10.63 5.72
N GLN A 202 19.40 10.59 4.71
CA GLN A 202 18.47 11.66 4.37
C GLN A 202 17.08 11.34 4.95
N PRO A 203 16.58 12.13 5.93
CA PRO A 203 15.26 11.94 6.49
C PRO A 203 14.12 12.47 5.59
N PHE A 204 14.45 13.20 4.53
CA PHE A 204 13.47 13.83 3.63
C PHE A 204 13.84 13.60 2.17
N PHE A 205 12.85 13.28 1.35
CA PHE A 205 12.97 13.14 -0.10
C PHE A 205 11.93 14.04 -0.77
N SER A 206 12.34 14.72 -1.84
CA SER A 206 11.43 15.48 -2.71
C SER A 206 11.44 14.82 -4.08
N ILE A 207 10.25 14.48 -4.59
CA ILE A 207 10.06 13.78 -5.86
C ILE A 207 9.11 14.59 -6.72
N ASP A 208 9.49 14.82 -7.97
CA ASP A 208 8.61 15.40 -8.97
C ASP A 208 7.79 14.30 -9.66
N LEU A 209 6.49 14.24 -9.32
CA LEU A 209 5.56 13.22 -9.83
C LEU A 209 4.88 13.64 -11.15
N ASN A 210 5.21 14.82 -11.70
CA ASN A 210 4.68 15.29 -12.99
C ASN A 210 5.48 14.73 -14.19
N GLN A 211 6.57 13.98 -13.94
CA GLN A 211 7.40 13.42 -15.00
C GLN A 211 6.80 12.13 -15.56
N ASN A 212 6.12 12.24 -16.70
CA ASN A 212 5.53 11.09 -17.38
C ASN A 212 6.53 9.98 -17.76
N SER A 213 7.83 10.28 -17.84
CA SER A 213 8.86 9.29 -18.18
C SER A 213 9.17 8.30 -17.06
N PHE A 214 8.79 8.61 -15.82
CA PHE A 214 9.14 7.82 -14.65
C PHE A 214 7.92 7.45 -13.81
N ILE A 215 8.05 6.36 -13.05
CA ILE A 215 7.11 5.98 -11.99
C ILE A 215 7.91 5.67 -10.74
N TYR A 216 7.44 6.19 -9.63
CA TYR A 216 8.03 5.95 -8.33
C TYR A 216 7.22 4.88 -7.60
N GLU A 217 7.94 3.97 -6.95
CA GLU A 217 7.38 3.05 -5.98
C GLU A 217 8.11 3.19 -4.66
N ILE A 218 7.35 3.37 -3.56
CA ILE A 218 7.90 3.52 -2.23
C ILE A 218 7.51 2.30 -1.40
N SER A 219 8.52 1.58 -0.92
CA SER A 219 8.34 0.56 0.12
C SER A 219 8.37 1.23 1.48
N VAL A 220 7.27 1.09 2.21
CA VAL A 220 7.10 1.59 3.58
C VAL A 220 7.82 0.63 4.53
N PRO A 221 8.71 1.12 5.41
CA PRO A 221 9.35 0.26 6.39
C PRO A 221 8.32 -0.24 7.39
N THR A 222 8.66 -1.33 8.07
CA THR A 222 7.85 -1.80 9.19
C THR A 222 7.76 -0.74 10.29
N CYS A 223 6.62 -0.66 10.95
CA CYS A 223 6.43 0.10 12.18
C CYS A 223 6.50 -0.78 13.44
N SER A 224 6.90 -2.05 13.29
CA SER A 224 6.95 -3.04 14.36
C SER A 224 8.32 -3.66 14.51
N TYR A 225 8.83 -3.69 15.74
CA TYR A 225 10.09 -4.38 16.05
C TYR A 225 9.99 -5.90 15.93
N ARG A 226 8.78 -6.49 15.82
CA ARG A 226 8.61 -7.95 15.69
C ARG A 226 9.23 -8.51 14.40
N MET A 227 9.40 -7.67 13.38
CA MET A 227 9.97 -8.09 12.09
C MET A 227 11.50 -8.21 12.12
N GLY A 228 12.14 -7.99 13.27
CA GLY A 228 13.58 -8.24 13.46
C GLY A 228 14.50 -7.22 12.78
N VAL A 229 13.96 -6.07 12.34
CA VAL A 229 14.73 -4.98 11.74
C VAL A 229 14.95 -3.84 12.74
N ILE A 230 16.11 -3.19 12.64
CA ILE A 230 16.53 -2.15 13.59
C ILE A 230 15.88 -0.79 13.27
N ARG A 231 15.57 -0.53 12.00
CA ARG A 231 15.05 0.75 11.52
C ARG A 231 13.56 0.62 11.22
N ILE A 232 12.76 0.94 12.23
CA ILE A 232 11.31 0.97 12.14
C ILE A 232 10.80 2.41 12.04
N GLY A 233 9.58 2.60 11.54
CA GLY A 233 8.91 3.88 11.63
C GLY A 233 7.75 4.06 10.65
N TYR A 234 7.15 5.23 10.71
CA TYR A 234 6.11 5.65 9.77
C TYR A 234 6.69 6.58 8.70
N ILE A 235 6.11 6.57 7.50
CA ILE A 235 6.40 7.59 6.48
C ILE A 235 5.30 8.65 6.50
N VAL A 236 5.73 9.91 6.53
CA VAL A 236 4.86 11.04 6.23
C VAL A 236 5.03 11.41 4.77
N LEU A 237 3.96 11.24 3.99
CA LEU A 237 3.93 11.65 2.59
C LEU A 237 3.07 12.91 2.45
N LEU A 238 3.70 13.99 1.98
CA LEU A 238 3.06 15.27 1.71
C LEU A 238 2.86 15.40 0.20
N LEU A 239 1.60 15.44 -0.24
CA LEU A 239 1.24 15.61 -1.64
C LEU A 239 0.82 17.06 -1.85
N ASP A 240 1.67 17.82 -2.51
CA ASP A 240 1.40 19.21 -2.87
C ASP A 240 0.96 19.30 -4.32
N SER A 241 -0.31 19.63 -4.54
CA SER A 241 -0.82 20.02 -5.85
C SER A 241 -0.43 21.47 -6.11
N CYS A 242 0.82 21.71 -6.49
CA CYS A 242 1.15 22.95 -7.19
C CYS A 242 0.42 22.91 -8.54
N MET A 243 -0.79 23.52 -8.58
CA MET A 243 -1.44 23.84 -9.85
C MET A 243 -0.48 24.68 -10.67
N ILE A 244 -0.04 24.15 -11.81
CA ILE A 244 0.59 24.94 -12.87
C ILE A 244 -0.53 25.53 -13.72
#